data_AF-A0A0F8WM84-F1
#
_entry.id   AF-A0A0F8WM84-F1
#
_cell.length_a   1.000
_cell.length_b   1.000
_cell.length_c   1.000
_cell.angle_alpha   90.00
_cell.angle_beta   90.00
_cell.angle_gamma   90.00
#
_symmetry.space_group_name_H-M   'P 1'
#
loop_
_entity.id
_entity.type
_entity.pdbx_description
1 polymer ?
#
loop_
_entity_poly.entity_id
_entity_poly.type
_entity_poly.pdbx_seq_one_letter_code
_entity_poly.pdbx_strand_id
1 'polypeptide(L)'
;AANSSAHARLIDWDTRDKLRAPKDKEETLVIYARGFPPEGEECDAKLIVHAYEHGWKQFILYGLRGQRFQGCGLGPDTSDVRIDIYGPSGDYIASGIDGMEINIHDSAQDQLGQIMKAGRLVIYGDVGQAFMYGAKGGEVYILGNGAGRPLINAVGKPRVVINGTCLDFLAESFMAGDPLNGGGFVVLNGIEFDNRGNVIPQESPYPGSNLFSLASGGAIYVRDPHHKLVPEQLNGGYFNKLTEQDWQLILPYLENNERLFGISIDRDLLTVDGVRRAPEDVYRKVSVHKTVEKEPDLGALHNETFATHVKKGLAPDGERGPVDHRGTSGGRIAISIRHCIFFDTGRLAGSGTKT
;
A
#
# COMPACT_ATOMS: atom_id res chain seq x y z
N ALA A 1 16.35 -44.75 -18.10
CA ALA A 1 15.37 -44.17 -17.15
C ALA A 1 15.60 -42.66 -17.14
N ALA A 2 14.56 -41.85 -17.26
CA ALA A 2 14.70 -40.39 -17.24
C ALA A 2 14.77 -39.87 -15.78
N ASN A 3 15.59 -38.85 -15.52
CA ASN A 3 15.60 -38.15 -14.24
C ASN A 3 14.32 -37.29 -14.11
N SER A 4 13.20 -37.90 -13.72
CA SER A 4 11.93 -37.21 -13.43
C SER A 4 11.90 -36.66 -12.00
N SER A 5 13.00 -36.05 -11.56
CA SER A 5 13.15 -35.37 -10.26
C SER A 5 13.02 -33.85 -10.37
N ALA A 6 12.49 -33.36 -11.49
CA ALA A 6 12.32 -31.93 -11.72
C ALA A 6 11.12 -31.40 -10.93
N HIS A 7 11.39 -30.59 -9.90
CA HIS A 7 10.35 -29.83 -9.19
C HIS A 7 9.79 -28.66 -10.01
N ALA A 8 10.32 -28.43 -11.21
CA ALA A 8 9.96 -27.31 -12.06
C ALA A 8 9.80 -27.73 -13.52
N ARG A 9 8.88 -27.07 -14.23
CA ARG A 9 8.66 -27.20 -15.68
C ARG A 9 9.06 -25.90 -16.37
N LEU A 10 9.89 -25.96 -17.40
CA LEU A 10 10.19 -24.81 -18.25
C LEU A 10 9.20 -24.73 -19.42
N ILE A 11 8.72 -23.51 -19.71
CA ILE A 11 8.04 -23.12 -20.95
C ILE A 11 8.70 -21.85 -21.51
N ASP A 12 8.78 -21.77 -22.82
CA ASP A 12 9.18 -20.63 -23.63
C ASP A 12 8.20 -20.42 -24.79
N TRP A 13 8.48 -19.47 -25.68
CA TRP A 13 7.61 -19.17 -26.83
C TRP A 13 7.38 -20.38 -27.75
N ASP A 14 8.43 -21.15 -28.05
CA ASP A 14 8.40 -22.30 -28.97
C ASP A 14 7.79 -23.57 -28.32
N THR A 15 7.61 -23.55 -26.99
CA THR A 15 7.02 -24.64 -26.21
C THR A 15 5.71 -24.29 -25.53
N ARG A 16 5.15 -23.08 -25.74
CA ARG A 16 3.91 -22.61 -25.12
C ARG A 16 2.72 -23.57 -25.29
N ASP A 17 2.57 -24.15 -26.48
CA ASP A 17 1.53 -25.14 -26.80
C ASP A 17 1.68 -26.48 -26.04
N LYS A 18 2.78 -26.66 -25.29
CA LYS A 18 3.05 -27.82 -24.43
C LYS A 18 2.72 -27.52 -22.96
N LEU A 19 2.01 -26.43 -22.67
CA LEU A 19 1.39 -26.19 -21.38
C LEU A 19 0.43 -27.33 -21.01
N ARG A 20 0.40 -27.68 -19.73
CA ARG A 20 -0.45 -28.73 -19.14
C ARG A 20 -0.49 -28.52 -17.62
N ALA A 21 -1.41 -29.18 -16.93
CA ALA A 21 -1.39 -29.28 -15.47
C ALA A 21 -0.07 -29.87 -14.92
N PRO A 22 0.34 -29.53 -13.69
CA PRO A 22 1.52 -30.10 -13.03
C PRO A 22 1.51 -31.64 -13.02
N LYS A 23 2.69 -32.26 -12.99
CA LYS A 23 2.83 -33.72 -12.89
C LYS A 23 3.82 -34.13 -11.81
N ASP A 24 3.55 -35.28 -11.19
CA ASP A 24 4.42 -35.96 -10.23
C ASP A 24 4.85 -35.09 -9.04
N LYS A 25 6.02 -34.43 -9.14
CA LYS A 25 6.60 -33.53 -8.12
C LYS A 25 6.83 -32.11 -8.63
N GLU A 26 6.30 -31.76 -9.79
CA GLU A 26 6.39 -30.40 -10.32
C GLU A 26 5.51 -29.45 -9.50
N GLU A 27 6.14 -28.40 -8.96
CA GLU A 27 5.50 -27.38 -8.14
C GLU A 27 5.55 -26.01 -8.85
N THR A 28 6.65 -25.73 -9.56
CA THR A 28 6.92 -24.42 -10.19
C THR A 28 6.85 -24.45 -11.72
N LEU A 29 6.10 -23.52 -12.32
CA LEU A 29 6.20 -23.22 -13.75
C LEU A 29 7.22 -22.10 -13.97
N VAL A 30 8.30 -22.42 -14.68
CA VAL A 30 9.32 -21.47 -15.09
C VAL A 30 9.00 -21.01 -16.52
N ILE A 31 8.92 -19.71 -16.75
CA ILE A 31 8.57 -19.11 -18.05
C ILE A 31 9.73 -18.23 -18.51
N TYR A 32 10.29 -18.55 -19.68
CA TYR A 32 11.23 -17.68 -20.37
C TYR A 32 10.47 -16.70 -21.26
N ALA A 33 10.24 -15.49 -20.74
CA ALA A 33 9.33 -14.50 -21.32
C ALA A 33 9.85 -13.86 -22.63
N ARG A 34 11.15 -14.01 -22.96
CA ARG A 34 11.83 -13.21 -24.00
C ARG A 34 11.18 -13.26 -25.39
N GLY A 35 10.59 -14.39 -25.77
CA GLY A 35 9.94 -14.58 -27.07
C GLY A 35 8.46 -14.17 -27.11
N PHE A 36 7.83 -13.92 -25.95
CA PHE A 36 6.42 -13.54 -25.88
C PHE A 36 6.23 -12.06 -26.22
N PRO A 37 5.13 -11.69 -26.91
CA PRO A 37 4.78 -10.29 -27.15
C PRO A 37 4.51 -9.55 -25.83
N PRO A 38 4.69 -8.22 -25.78
CA PRO A 38 4.57 -7.47 -24.52
C PRO A 38 3.14 -7.36 -24.00
N GLU A 39 2.14 -7.56 -24.86
CA GLU A 39 0.70 -7.56 -24.56
C GLU A 39 -0.07 -8.37 -25.61
N GLY A 40 -1.38 -8.53 -25.42
CA GLY A 40 -2.27 -9.29 -26.32
C GLY A 40 -2.52 -10.73 -25.87
N GLU A 41 -3.31 -11.48 -26.66
CA GLU A 41 -3.76 -12.83 -26.26
C GLU A 41 -2.65 -13.88 -26.21
N GLU A 42 -1.52 -13.66 -26.90
CA GLU A 42 -0.36 -14.56 -26.89
C GLU A 42 0.75 -14.14 -25.90
N CYS A 43 0.54 -13.15 -25.02
CA CYS A 43 1.59 -12.72 -24.08
C CYS A 43 1.84 -13.73 -22.94
N ASP A 44 2.96 -13.57 -22.25
CA ASP A 44 3.33 -14.37 -21.07
C ASP A 44 2.32 -14.20 -19.92
N ALA A 45 1.75 -13.02 -19.71
CA ALA A 45 0.72 -12.83 -18.68
C ALA A 45 -0.54 -13.68 -18.94
N LYS A 46 -0.95 -13.85 -20.21
CA LYS A 46 -2.04 -14.77 -20.59
C LYS A 46 -1.65 -16.23 -20.40
N LEU A 47 -0.40 -16.59 -20.68
CA LEU A 47 0.14 -17.92 -20.36
C LEU A 47 0.08 -18.22 -18.85
N ILE A 48 0.36 -17.25 -17.97
CA ILE A 48 0.21 -17.41 -16.50
C ILE A 48 -1.26 -17.71 -16.15
N VAL A 49 -2.22 -16.97 -16.71
CA VAL A 49 -3.66 -17.21 -16.47
C VAL A 49 -4.04 -18.63 -16.90
N HIS A 50 -3.66 -19.06 -18.10
CA HIS A 50 -3.94 -20.42 -18.56
C HIS A 50 -3.23 -21.49 -17.73
N ALA A 51 -2.02 -21.23 -17.25
CA ALA A 51 -1.32 -22.15 -16.36
C ALA A 51 -1.99 -22.24 -14.98
N TYR A 52 -2.50 -21.12 -14.45
CA TYR A 52 -3.30 -21.08 -13.24
C TYR A 52 -4.61 -21.88 -13.37
N GLU A 53 -5.31 -21.76 -14.50
CA GLU A 53 -6.48 -22.59 -14.85
C GLU A 53 -6.15 -24.09 -14.91
N HIS A 54 -4.90 -24.44 -15.25
CA HIS A 54 -4.36 -25.80 -15.21
C HIS A 54 -3.83 -26.24 -13.83
N GLY A 55 -3.97 -25.40 -12.79
CA GLY A 55 -3.58 -25.72 -11.41
C GLY A 55 -2.14 -25.38 -11.02
N TRP A 56 -1.38 -24.64 -11.85
CA TRP A 56 -0.10 -24.08 -11.41
C TRP A 56 -0.33 -22.93 -10.43
N LYS A 57 0.48 -22.90 -9.36
CA LYS A 57 0.38 -21.88 -8.30
C LYS A 57 1.69 -21.15 -8.02
N GLN A 58 2.84 -21.73 -8.40
CA GLN A 58 4.16 -21.13 -8.22
C GLN A 58 4.75 -20.84 -9.60
N PHE A 59 5.16 -19.58 -9.82
CA PHE A 59 5.64 -19.10 -11.12
C PHE A 59 6.99 -18.42 -10.97
N ILE A 60 7.93 -18.71 -11.88
CA ILE A 60 9.17 -17.96 -12.03
C ILE A 60 9.24 -17.43 -13.46
N LEU A 61 9.34 -16.11 -13.63
CA LEU A 61 9.48 -15.48 -14.93
C LEU A 61 10.87 -14.85 -15.07
N TYR A 62 11.49 -15.00 -16.24
CA TYR A 62 12.78 -14.37 -16.52
C TYR A 62 12.98 -14.05 -18.00
N GLY A 63 13.92 -13.14 -18.28
CA GLY A 63 14.24 -12.72 -19.64
C GLY A 63 13.24 -11.72 -20.25
N LEU A 64 12.48 -11.02 -19.40
CA LEU A 64 11.58 -9.95 -19.79
C LEU A 64 12.32 -8.80 -20.50
N ARG A 65 11.57 -8.05 -21.31
CA ARG A 65 11.99 -6.88 -22.08
C ARG A 65 10.88 -5.81 -22.09
N GLY A 66 10.15 -5.68 -20.97
CA GLY A 66 8.94 -4.84 -20.88
C GLY A 66 7.62 -5.55 -21.21
N GLN A 67 7.53 -6.88 -21.06
CA GLN A 67 6.23 -7.58 -21.02
C GLN A 67 5.39 -7.07 -19.85
N ARG A 68 4.10 -6.88 -20.07
CA ARG A 68 3.17 -6.18 -19.15
C ARG A 68 2.17 -7.14 -18.48
N PHE A 69 1.46 -6.65 -17.47
CA PHE A 69 0.29 -7.29 -16.87
C PHE A 69 0.52 -8.62 -16.12
N GLN A 70 1.74 -8.96 -15.69
CA GLN A 70 1.97 -10.18 -14.91
C GLN A 70 1.13 -10.16 -13.60
N GLY A 71 0.46 -11.27 -13.30
CA GLY A 71 -0.50 -11.38 -12.19
C GLY A 71 -1.92 -10.89 -12.49
N CYS A 72 -2.16 -10.19 -13.61
CA CYS A 72 -3.50 -9.76 -13.98
C CYS A 72 -4.37 -10.92 -14.47
N GLY A 73 -5.67 -10.89 -14.15
CA GLY A 73 -6.67 -11.79 -14.75
C GLY A 73 -6.82 -13.17 -14.11
N LEU A 74 -6.05 -13.52 -13.06
CA LEU A 74 -6.20 -14.80 -12.33
C LEU A 74 -7.50 -14.90 -11.51
N GLY A 75 -8.23 -13.79 -11.33
CA GLY A 75 -9.48 -13.74 -10.57
C GLY A 75 -9.29 -13.46 -9.06
N PRO A 76 -10.35 -13.65 -8.25
CA PRO A 76 -10.31 -13.45 -6.80
C PRO A 76 -9.64 -14.61 -6.05
N ASP A 77 -9.38 -14.40 -4.77
CA ASP A 77 -8.98 -15.44 -3.80
C ASP A 77 -7.70 -16.22 -4.19
N THR A 78 -6.70 -15.50 -4.69
CA THR A 78 -5.43 -16.03 -5.22
C THR A 78 -4.32 -16.19 -4.16
N SER A 79 -4.67 -16.33 -2.88
CA SER A 79 -3.71 -16.32 -1.75
C SER A 79 -2.76 -17.53 -1.70
N ASP A 80 -2.96 -18.55 -2.53
CA ASP A 80 -2.05 -19.68 -2.72
C ASP A 80 -1.10 -19.50 -3.92
N VAL A 81 -1.19 -18.37 -4.64
CA VAL A 81 -0.36 -18.07 -5.81
C VAL A 81 0.86 -17.23 -5.43
N ARG A 82 2.02 -17.60 -6.00
CA ARG A 82 3.27 -16.84 -5.94
C ARG A 82 3.86 -16.65 -7.33
N ILE A 83 4.32 -15.43 -7.64
CA ILE A 83 5.00 -15.09 -8.89
C ILE A 83 6.32 -14.38 -8.58
N ASP A 84 7.46 -14.98 -8.90
CA ASP A 84 8.77 -14.36 -8.81
C ASP A 84 9.26 -13.94 -10.21
N ILE A 85 9.53 -12.65 -10.41
CA ILE A 85 9.89 -12.04 -11.71
C ILE A 85 11.34 -11.56 -11.65
N TYR A 86 12.18 -12.03 -12.57
CA TYR A 86 13.61 -11.73 -12.65
C TYR A 86 13.93 -10.94 -13.93
N GLY A 87 14.36 -9.69 -13.76
CA GLY A 87 14.71 -8.78 -14.86
C GLY A 87 13.63 -7.74 -15.17
N PRO A 88 13.88 -6.87 -16.17
CA PRO A 88 13.13 -5.63 -16.39
C PRO A 88 11.74 -5.92 -16.94
N SER A 89 10.75 -5.60 -16.11
CA SER A 89 9.34 -5.89 -16.33
C SER A 89 8.59 -4.66 -16.85
N GLY A 90 7.40 -4.85 -17.42
CA GLY A 90 6.58 -3.78 -18.01
C GLY A 90 5.53 -3.21 -17.06
N ASP A 91 4.75 -2.27 -17.57
CA ASP A 91 3.62 -1.66 -16.85
C ASP A 91 2.55 -2.65 -16.35
N TYR A 92 1.73 -2.18 -15.41
CA TYR A 92 0.49 -2.82 -14.92
C TYR A 92 0.64 -4.19 -14.22
N ILE A 93 1.84 -4.62 -13.84
CA ILE A 93 2.03 -5.80 -12.98
C ILE A 93 1.20 -5.66 -11.71
N ALA A 94 0.63 -6.76 -11.22
CA ALA A 94 -0.25 -6.77 -10.05
C ALA A 94 -1.53 -5.92 -10.18
N SER A 95 -1.90 -5.45 -11.38
CA SER A 95 -3.16 -4.70 -11.55
C SER A 95 -4.37 -5.60 -11.29
N GLY A 96 -5.21 -5.19 -10.34
CA GLY A 96 -6.43 -5.89 -9.93
C GLY A 96 -6.23 -7.18 -9.13
N ILE A 97 -5.04 -7.46 -8.58
CA ILE A 97 -4.82 -8.70 -7.82
C ILE A 97 -5.56 -8.74 -6.48
N ASP A 98 -5.87 -9.95 -6.06
CA ASP A 98 -6.67 -10.25 -4.87
C ASP A 98 -6.17 -11.54 -4.21
N GLY A 99 -5.04 -11.43 -3.50
CA GLY A 99 -4.53 -12.46 -2.60
C GLY A 99 -3.08 -12.87 -2.81
N MET A 100 -2.63 -12.98 -4.07
CA MET A 100 -1.32 -13.53 -4.43
C MET A 100 -0.11 -12.74 -3.89
N GLU A 101 1.04 -13.40 -3.83
CA GLU A 101 2.34 -12.76 -3.61
C GLU A 101 3.09 -12.60 -4.95
N ILE A 102 3.57 -11.39 -5.26
CA ILE A 102 4.45 -11.12 -6.40
C ILE A 102 5.75 -10.49 -5.92
N ASN A 103 6.88 -11.06 -6.32
CA ASN A 103 8.22 -10.53 -6.04
C ASN A 103 8.89 -10.13 -7.35
N ILE A 104 9.37 -8.90 -7.46
CA ILE A 104 10.07 -8.37 -8.64
C ILE A 104 11.52 -8.12 -8.26
N HIS A 105 12.41 -8.98 -8.76
CA HIS A 105 13.86 -8.95 -8.52
C HIS A 105 14.58 -8.00 -9.50
N ASP A 106 14.00 -6.82 -9.73
CA ASP A 106 14.51 -5.70 -10.52
C ASP A 106 13.66 -4.44 -10.20
N SER A 107 13.96 -3.31 -10.82
CA SER A 107 13.04 -2.17 -10.90
C SER A 107 11.86 -2.48 -11.84
N ALA A 108 10.73 -1.81 -11.62
CA ALA A 108 9.50 -2.00 -12.38
C ALA A 108 8.95 -0.68 -12.96
N GLN A 109 8.20 -0.77 -14.06
CA GLN A 109 7.66 0.38 -14.80
C GLN A 109 6.36 0.93 -14.18
N ASP A 110 5.45 1.48 -14.99
CA ASP A 110 4.37 2.33 -14.52
C ASP A 110 3.13 1.53 -14.10
N GLN A 111 2.27 2.14 -13.28
CA GLN A 111 0.92 1.66 -12.92
C GLN A 111 0.87 0.27 -12.25
N LEU A 112 1.98 -0.18 -11.66
CA LEU A 112 2.04 -1.38 -10.81
C LEU A 112 0.98 -1.35 -9.71
N GLY A 113 0.33 -2.48 -9.43
CA GLY A 113 -0.65 -2.59 -8.34
C GLY A 113 -1.90 -1.71 -8.51
N GLN A 114 -2.18 -1.21 -9.72
CA GLN A 114 -3.41 -0.47 -10.01
C GLN A 114 -4.63 -1.26 -9.53
N ILE A 115 -5.56 -0.60 -8.82
CA ILE A 115 -6.76 -1.18 -8.21
C ILE A 115 -6.54 -2.47 -7.38
N MET A 116 -5.31 -2.77 -6.93
CA MET A 116 -4.97 -3.93 -6.10
C MET A 116 -5.87 -4.01 -4.86
N LYS A 117 -6.48 -5.18 -4.63
CA LYS A 117 -7.43 -5.41 -3.55
C LYS A 117 -6.77 -6.04 -2.32
N ALA A 118 -5.97 -7.06 -2.52
CA ALA A 118 -5.29 -7.81 -1.47
C ALA A 118 -4.08 -8.58 -2.03
N GLY A 119 -3.26 -9.14 -1.16
CA GLY A 119 -2.02 -9.85 -1.50
C GLY A 119 -0.78 -9.07 -1.10
N ARG A 120 0.39 -9.58 -1.49
CA ARG A 120 1.70 -8.95 -1.23
C ARG A 120 2.42 -8.63 -2.53
N LEU A 121 3.06 -7.48 -2.59
CA LEU A 121 3.95 -7.10 -3.68
C LEU A 121 5.31 -6.67 -3.09
N VAL A 122 6.41 -7.19 -3.63
CA VAL A 122 7.77 -6.83 -3.20
C VAL A 122 8.58 -6.43 -4.43
N ILE A 123 9.25 -5.28 -4.38
CA ILE A 123 10.10 -4.77 -5.46
C ILE A 123 11.51 -4.56 -4.91
N TYR A 124 12.47 -5.28 -5.45
CA TYR A 124 13.91 -5.19 -5.11
C TYR A 124 14.63 -4.11 -5.94
N GLY A 125 13.93 -3.02 -6.25
CA GLY A 125 14.37 -1.91 -7.09
C GLY A 125 13.43 -0.71 -6.94
N ASP A 126 13.42 0.17 -7.96
CA ASP A 126 12.52 1.33 -8.05
C ASP A 126 11.15 0.97 -8.68
N VAL A 127 10.14 1.84 -8.52
CA VAL A 127 8.83 1.73 -9.20
C VAL A 127 8.47 2.98 -9.99
N GLY A 128 7.81 2.80 -11.13
CA GLY A 128 7.38 3.86 -12.05
C GLY A 128 6.20 4.72 -11.59
N GLN A 129 5.67 5.49 -12.53
CA GLN A 129 4.60 6.48 -12.33
C GLN A 129 3.28 5.81 -11.94
N ALA A 130 2.47 6.51 -11.14
CA ALA A 130 1.11 6.10 -10.76
C ALA A 130 1.02 4.68 -10.15
N PHE A 131 2.09 4.22 -9.50
CA PHE A 131 2.11 3.02 -8.67
C PHE A 131 0.92 3.01 -7.69
N MET A 132 0.25 1.87 -7.55
CA MET A 132 -0.97 1.64 -6.77
C MET A 132 -2.12 2.61 -7.04
N TYR A 133 -2.25 3.11 -8.28
CA TYR A 133 -3.39 3.94 -8.68
C TYR A 133 -4.74 3.30 -8.29
N GLY A 134 -5.52 4.00 -7.47
CA GLY A 134 -6.85 3.54 -7.09
C GLY A 134 -6.89 2.24 -6.29
N ALA A 135 -5.77 1.77 -5.72
CA ALA A 135 -5.72 0.54 -4.91
C ALA A 135 -6.72 0.55 -3.74
N LYS A 136 -7.16 -0.64 -3.31
CA LYS A 136 -8.15 -0.85 -2.23
C LYS A 136 -7.53 -1.47 -0.97
N GLY A 137 -6.36 -2.08 -1.11
CA GLY A 137 -5.65 -2.82 -0.08
C GLY A 137 -4.33 -3.38 -0.60
N GLY A 138 -3.78 -4.36 0.12
CA GLY A 138 -2.49 -4.97 -0.18
C GLY A 138 -1.38 -4.53 0.76
N GLU A 139 -0.35 -5.37 0.87
CA GLU A 139 0.87 -5.16 1.63
C GLU A 139 2.04 -5.04 0.65
N VAL A 140 2.74 -3.90 0.61
CA VAL A 140 3.74 -3.65 -0.43
C VAL A 140 5.05 -3.09 0.12
N TYR A 141 6.17 -3.60 -0.38
CA TYR A 141 7.53 -3.22 0.02
C TYR A 141 8.37 -2.85 -1.19
N ILE A 142 8.98 -1.67 -1.18
CA ILE A 142 9.84 -1.16 -2.25
C ILE A 142 11.24 -0.90 -1.67
N LEU A 143 12.26 -1.54 -2.23
CA LEU A 143 13.67 -1.35 -1.84
C LEU A 143 14.21 0.03 -2.24
N GLY A 144 13.85 0.50 -3.44
CA GLY A 144 14.27 1.78 -4.00
C GLY A 144 13.23 2.88 -3.83
N ASN A 145 13.13 3.71 -4.86
CA ASN A 145 12.31 4.91 -4.94
C ASN A 145 11.01 4.67 -5.72
N GLY A 146 10.04 5.57 -5.54
CA GLY A 146 8.90 5.72 -6.45
C GLY A 146 9.09 6.89 -7.40
N ALA A 147 8.51 6.80 -8.61
CA ALA A 147 8.37 7.96 -9.49
C ALA A 147 7.21 8.87 -9.03
N GLY A 148 6.53 9.55 -9.97
CA GLY A 148 5.45 10.48 -9.67
C GLY A 148 4.11 9.80 -9.38
N ARG A 149 3.29 10.47 -8.55
CA ARG A 149 1.92 10.07 -8.18
C ARG A 149 1.75 8.66 -7.55
N PRO A 150 2.64 8.13 -6.68
CA PRO A 150 2.37 6.86 -6.00
C PRO A 150 1.12 6.95 -5.10
N LEU A 151 0.32 5.89 -5.06
CA LEU A 151 -0.94 5.76 -4.32
C LEU A 151 -2.04 6.80 -4.66
N ILE A 152 -1.95 7.48 -5.81
CA ILE A 152 -3.00 8.42 -6.22
C ILE A 152 -4.38 7.76 -6.26
N ASN A 153 -5.39 8.42 -5.67
CA ASN A 153 -6.76 7.92 -5.51
C ASN A 153 -6.91 6.58 -4.77
N ALA A 154 -5.88 6.07 -4.07
CA ALA A 154 -5.98 4.83 -3.30
C ALA A 154 -6.89 5.01 -2.07
N VAL A 155 -7.61 3.94 -1.72
CA VAL A 155 -8.69 3.92 -0.71
C VAL A 155 -8.61 2.65 0.12
N GLY A 156 -9.40 2.55 1.19
CA GLY A 156 -9.50 1.32 1.97
C GLY A 156 -8.25 1.09 2.84
N LYS A 157 -7.53 -0.02 2.64
CA LYS A 157 -6.48 -0.48 3.58
C LYS A 157 -5.10 -0.83 2.98
N PRO A 158 -4.54 -0.07 2.01
CA PRO A 158 -3.18 -0.31 1.54
C PRO A 158 -2.16 -0.09 2.68
N ARG A 159 -1.13 -0.93 2.73
CA ARG A 159 -0.03 -0.89 3.69
C ARG A 159 1.27 -0.91 2.91
N VAL A 160 1.90 0.25 2.74
CA VAL A 160 3.07 0.38 1.84
C VAL A 160 4.29 0.86 2.60
N VAL A 161 5.44 0.25 2.38
CA VAL A 161 6.76 0.72 2.83
C VAL A 161 7.61 1.07 1.62
N ILE A 162 8.04 2.32 1.54
CA ILE A 162 8.94 2.85 0.52
C ILE A 162 10.24 3.19 1.22
N ASN A 163 11.33 2.48 0.89
CA ASN A 163 12.61 2.71 1.55
C ASN A 163 13.31 3.97 1.02
N GLY A 164 13.30 4.16 -0.30
CA GLY A 164 13.76 5.37 -0.95
C GLY A 164 12.87 6.58 -0.71
N THR A 165 12.88 7.49 -1.69
CA THR A 165 11.97 8.63 -1.75
C THR A 165 10.88 8.39 -2.80
N CYS A 166 10.07 9.42 -3.07
CA CYS A 166 9.20 9.48 -4.24
C CYS A 166 9.43 10.80 -4.98
N LEU A 167 9.09 10.85 -6.28
CA LEU A 167 8.83 12.14 -6.91
C LEU A 167 7.50 12.71 -6.38
N ASP A 168 6.95 13.71 -7.08
CA ASP A 168 5.84 14.48 -6.53
C ASP A 168 4.49 13.73 -6.49
N PHE A 169 3.53 14.24 -5.71
CA PHE A 169 2.17 13.72 -5.50
C PHE A 169 2.06 12.36 -4.81
N LEU A 170 2.96 12.03 -3.87
CA LEU A 170 2.81 10.84 -3.03
C LEU A 170 1.51 10.89 -2.22
N ALA A 171 0.64 9.90 -2.43
CA ALA A 171 -0.68 9.77 -1.82
C ALA A 171 -1.61 10.98 -2.08
N GLU A 172 -1.57 11.53 -3.29
CA GLU A 172 -2.56 12.50 -3.77
C GLU A 172 -3.99 11.90 -3.74
N SER A 173 -4.94 12.64 -3.17
CA SER A 173 -6.34 12.22 -3.05
C SER A 173 -6.50 10.85 -2.37
N PHE A 174 -5.66 10.55 -1.37
CA PHE A 174 -5.75 9.33 -0.58
C PHE A 174 -7.00 9.35 0.32
N MET A 175 -7.81 8.29 0.24
CA MET A 175 -9.11 8.19 0.94
C MET A 175 -9.15 6.90 1.77
N ALA A 176 -8.06 6.64 2.50
CA ALA A 176 -7.82 5.34 3.14
C ALA A 176 -8.36 5.24 4.59
N GLY A 177 -9.23 6.13 5.05
CA GLY A 177 -9.77 6.09 6.42
C GLY A 177 -8.72 6.31 7.52
N ASP A 178 -9.02 6.02 8.78
CA ASP A 178 -8.02 6.17 9.87
C ASP A 178 -7.13 4.92 9.98
N PRO A 179 -5.79 5.03 9.86
CA PRO A 179 -4.85 3.91 10.01
C PRO A 179 -5.05 3.06 11.28
N LEU A 180 -5.34 3.72 12.42
CA LEU A 180 -5.53 3.08 13.72
C LEU A 180 -6.87 2.33 13.81
N ASN A 181 -7.83 2.66 12.95
CA ASN A 181 -9.13 2.00 12.83
C ASN A 181 -9.22 1.15 11.54
N GLY A 182 -8.09 0.58 11.11
CA GLY A 182 -8.03 -0.39 9.99
C GLY A 182 -7.83 0.23 8.60
N GLY A 183 -7.77 1.56 8.50
CA GLY A 183 -7.46 2.31 7.29
C GLY A 183 -6.01 2.14 6.80
N GLY A 184 -5.70 2.64 5.60
CA GLY A 184 -4.39 2.49 4.95
C GLY A 184 -3.36 3.56 5.32
N PHE A 185 -2.08 3.23 5.13
CA PHE A 185 -0.95 4.14 5.33
C PHE A 185 0.20 3.89 4.34
N VAL A 186 1.13 4.84 4.29
CA VAL A 186 2.45 4.70 3.69
C VAL A 186 3.53 4.93 4.76
N VAL A 187 4.61 4.16 4.74
CA VAL A 187 5.87 4.46 5.44
C VAL A 187 6.87 4.92 4.39
N LEU A 188 7.56 6.04 4.63
CA LEU A 188 8.55 6.62 3.73
C LEU A 188 9.87 6.81 4.49
N ASN A 189 10.89 6.00 4.19
CA ASN A 189 12.13 6.00 4.97
C ASN A 189 13.20 6.99 4.46
N GLY A 190 13.15 7.41 3.19
CA GLY A 190 14.06 8.42 2.65
C GLY A 190 15.54 8.03 2.72
N ILE A 191 15.85 6.75 2.46
CA ILE A 191 17.21 6.19 2.48
C ILE A 191 17.68 5.78 1.08
N GLU A 192 18.99 5.61 0.93
CA GLU A 192 19.61 5.00 -0.25
C GLU A 192 20.79 4.12 0.20
N PHE A 193 21.47 3.49 -0.76
CA PHE A 193 22.60 2.60 -0.50
C PHE A 193 23.88 3.19 -1.07
N ASP A 194 24.94 3.24 -0.26
CA ASP A 194 26.26 3.63 -0.75
C ASP A 194 26.89 2.54 -1.66
N ASN A 195 28.06 2.82 -2.23
CA ASN A 195 28.78 1.89 -3.10
C ASN A 195 29.32 0.61 -2.41
N ARG A 196 29.05 0.44 -1.11
CA ARG A 196 29.35 -0.76 -0.31
C ARG A 196 28.08 -1.46 0.18
N GLY A 197 26.90 -0.94 -0.13
CA GLY A 197 25.61 -1.45 0.34
C GLY A 197 25.24 -1.03 1.76
N ASN A 198 25.90 -0.01 2.34
CA ASN A 198 25.47 0.57 3.61
C ASN A 198 24.26 1.47 3.39
N VAL A 199 23.29 1.40 4.29
CA VAL A 199 22.15 2.33 4.31
C VAL A 199 22.62 3.72 4.72
N ILE A 200 22.28 4.73 3.92
CA ILE A 200 22.52 6.15 4.20
C ILE A 200 21.22 6.96 3.99
N PRO A 201 21.02 8.11 4.68
CA PRO A 201 19.88 8.98 4.41
C PRO A 201 20.06 9.74 3.09
N GLN A 202 18.98 9.90 2.32
CA GLN A 202 18.96 10.80 1.17
C GLN A 202 19.05 12.27 1.60
N GLU A 203 19.39 13.16 0.66
CA GLU A 203 19.45 14.61 0.90
C GLU A 203 18.12 15.17 1.44
N SER A 204 16.99 14.71 0.91
CA SER A 204 15.64 14.97 1.44
C SER A 204 14.84 13.67 1.51
N PRO A 205 14.04 13.42 2.57
CA PRO A 205 13.12 12.28 2.59
C PRO A 205 12.07 12.35 1.48
N TYR A 206 11.73 13.56 1.02
CA TYR A 206 10.77 13.81 -0.07
C TYR A 206 11.12 15.12 -0.82
N PRO A 207 11.52 15.06 -2.10
CA PRO A 207 11.87 16.24 -2.91
C PRO A 207 10.66 16.97 -3.54
N GLY A 208 9.46 16.37 -3.53
CA GLY A 208 8.26 16.98 -4.13
C GLY A 208 7.63 18.11 -3.30
N SER A 209 6.59 18.75 -3.84
CA SER A 209 5.86 19.86 -3.21
C SER A 209 4.38 19.58 -2.93
N ASN A 210 3.89 18.37 -3.24
CA ASN A 210 2.51 17.91 -3.10
C ASN A 210 2.39 16.59 -2.32
N LEU A 211 3.11 16.47 -1.20
CA LEU A 211 3.02 15.32 -0.30
C LEU A 211 1.62 15.25 0.32
N PHE A 212 0.92 14.11 0.16
CA PHE A 212 -0.39 13.86 0.78
C PHE A 212 -1.50 14.86 0.38
N SER A 213 -1.31 15.55 -0.76
CA SER A 213 -2.20 16.62 -1.22
C SER A 213 -3.64 16.10 -1.47
N LEU A 214 -4.64 16.87 -1.05
CA LEU A 214 -6.08 16.53 -1.23
C LEU A 214 -6.53 15.21 -0.56
N ALA A 215 -5.71 14.58 0.30
CA ALA A 215 -6.12 13.40 1.03
C ALA A 215 -7.30 13.69 1.99
N SER A 216 -8.23 12.74 2.10
CA SER A 216 -9.35 12.76 3.06
C SER A 216 -9.33 11.60 4.06
N GLY A 217 -8.39 10.67 3.91
CA GLY A 217 -8.08 9.65 4.92
C GLY A 217 -6.75 8.96 4.67
N GLY A 218 -6.17 8.42 5.73
CA GLY A 218 -4.90 7.70 5.78
C GLY A 218 -3.86 8.47 6.59
N ALA A 219 -2.61 7.98 6.55
CA ALA A 219 -1.44 8.73 7.00
C ALA A 219 -0.19 8.35 6.19
N ILE A 220 0.81 9.22 6.23
CA ILE A 220 2.19 8.87 5.89
C ILE A 220 3.02 8.94 7.17
N TYR A 221 3.80 7.90 7.44
CA TYR A 221 4.80 7.85 8.49
C TYR A 221 6.17 8.06 7.85
N VAL A 222 6.67 9.29 7.90
CA VAL A 222 7.88 9.70 7.20
C VAL A 222 9.05 9.81 8.15
N ARG A 223 10.17 9.16 7.81
CA ARG A 223 11.44 9.29 8.51
C ARG A 223 12.05 10.65 8.17
N ASP A 224 12.04 11.55 9.14
CA ASP A 224 12.52 12.91 8.98
C ASP A 224 13.15 13.44 10.29
N PRO A 225 14.25 12.82 10.76
CA PRO A 225 14.85 13.10 12.08
C PRO A 225 15.49 14.49 12.19
N HIS A 226 15.61 15.23 11.09
CA HIS A 226 16.14 16.59 11.05
C HIS A 226 15.08 17.63 10.67
N HIS A 227 13.80 17.24 10.63
CA HIS A 227 12.67 18.11 10.26
C HIS A 227 12.87 18.85 8.93
N LYS A 228 13.44 18.17 7.92
CA LYS A 228 13.69 18.72 6.57
C LYS A 228 12.39 18.99 5.82
N LEU A 229 11.30 18.29 6.14
CA LEU A 229 10.02 18.48 5.45
C LEU A 229 9.21 19.63 6.07
N VAL A 230 8.71 20.51 5.20
CA VAL A 230 8.08 21.79 5.57
C VAL A 230 6.57 21.80 5.25
N PRO A 231 5.74 22.54 6.00
CA PRO A 231 4.27 22.52 5.83
C PRO A 231 3.79 22.85 4.42
N GLU A 232 4.55 23.67 3.69
CA GLU A 232 4.29 24.09 2.31
C GLU A 232 4.26 22.92 1.32
N GLN A 233 4.86 21.77 1.67
CA GLN A 233 4.81 20.56 0.85
C GLN A 233 3.50 19.76 1.02
N LEU A 234 2.67 20.04 2.03
CA LEU A 234 1.58 19.15 2.44
C LEU A 234 0.21 19.39 1.78
N ASN A 235 0.01 20.54 1.12
CA ASN A 235 -1.21 20.92 0.37
C ASN A 235 -2.55 20.35 0.89
N GLY A 236 -2.80 20.57 2.20
CA GLY A 236 -4.00 20.14 2.93
C GLY A 236 -3.74 19.18 4.09
N GLY A 237 -2.59 18.51 4.11
CA GLY A 237 -2.14 17.67 5.22
C GLY A 237 -1.50 18.45 6.39
N TYR A 238 -1.32 17.77 7.52
CA TYR A 238 -0.67 18.29 8.73
C TYR A 238 0.40 17.34 9.24
N PHE A 239 1.53 17.90 9.68
CA PHE A 239 2.48 17.17 10.52
C PHE A 239 1.95 17.06 11.95
N ASN A 240 2.03 15.85 12.49
CA ASN A 240 1.73 15.48 13.86
C ASN A 240 2.88 14.65 14.43
N LYS A 241 2.99 14.62 15.76
CA LYS A 241 3.91 13.74 16.48
C LYS A 241 3.50 12.28 16.23
N LEU A 242 4.48 11.38 16.09
CA LEU A 242 4.24 9.94 16.13
C LEU A 242 3.80 9.54 17.54
N THR A 243 2.69 8.79 17.65
CA THR A 243 2.26 8.20 18.92
C THR A 243 2.78 6.77 19.07
N GLU A 244 2.78 6.23 20.29
CA GLU A 244 3.08 4.81 20.52
C GLU A 244 2.14 3.89 19.72
N GLN A 245 0.86 4.26 19.59
CA GLN A 245 -0.11 3.48 18.79
C GLN A 245 0.23 3.51 17.30
N ASP A 246 0.73 4.64 16.78
CA ASP A 246 1.24 4.75 15.41
C ASP A 246 2.49 3.89 15.20
N TRP A 247 3.41 3.88 16.17
CA TRP A 247 4.61 3.05 16.10
C TRP A 247 4.27 1.55 16.09
N GLN A 248 3.45 1.09 17.04
CA GLN A 248 2.99 -0.30 17.11
C GLN A 248 2.20 -0.72 15.86
N LEU A 249 1.54 0.21 15.17
CA LEU A 249 0.86 -0.06 13.89
C LEU A 249 1.85 -0.34 12.74
N ILE A 250 2.96 0.41 12.64
CA ILE A 250 3.91 0.27 11.53
C ILE A 250 5.06 -0.71 11.81
N LEU A 251 5.39 -0.98 13.07
CA LEU A 251 6.50 -1.85 13.48
C LEU A 251 6.48 -3.23 12.79
N PRO A 252 5.36 -3.98 12.70
CA PRO A 252 5.35 -5.28 12.02
C PRO A 252 5.70 -5.21 10.52
N TYR A 253 5.41 -4.08 9.87
CA TYR A 253 5.74 -3.86 8.46
C TYR A 253 7.22 -3.47 8.32
N LEU A 254 7.77 -2.69 9.25
CA LEU A 254 9.21 -2.44 9.32
C LEU A 254 10.02 -3.72 9.61
N GLU A 255 9.51 -4.64 10.43
CA GLU A 255 10.14 -5.95 10.64
C GLU A 255 10.12 -6.82 9.37
N ASN A 256 9.01 -6.82 8.63
CA ASN A 256 8.96 -7.51 7.33
C ASN A 256 9.92 -6.88 6.32
N ASN A 257 10.03 -5.55 6.33
CA ASN A 257 10.99 -4.81 5.50
C ASN A 257 12.46 -5.18 5.85
N GLU A 258 12.79 -5.30 7.14
CA GLU A 258 14.09 -5.80 7.61
C GLU A 258 14.35 -7.25 7.16
N ARG A 259 13.35 -8.14 7.23
CA ARG A 259 13.44 -9.53 6.75
C ARG A 259 13.64 -9.63 5.23
N LEU A 260 13.01 -8.75 4.45
CA LEU A 260 13.08 -8.74 2.98
C LEU A 260 14.37 -8.13 2.45
N PHE A 261 14.85 -7.04 3.06
CA PHE A 261 15.89 -6.19 2.49
C PHE A 261 17.15 -6.02 3.37
N GLY A 262 17.15 -6.53 4.61
CA GLY A 262 18.27 -6.37 5.55
C GLY A 262 18.43 -4.96 6.15
N ILE A 263 17.47 -4.06 5.86
CA ILE A 263 17.40 -2.68 6.38
C ILE A 263 16.94 -2.75 7.82
N SER A 264 17.87 -2.53 8.76
CA SER A 264 17.62 -2.77 10.17
C SER A 264 16.94 -1.62 10.86
N ILE A 265 15.91 -1.93 11.65
CA ILE A 265 15.11 -0.92 12.36
C ILE A 265 15.99 -0.12 13.33
N ASP A 266 16.79 -0.80 14.15
CA ASP A 266 17.65 -0.14 15.13
C ASP A 266 18.87 0.53 14.50
N ARG A 267 19.60 -0.18 13.62
CA ARG A 267 20.89 0.27 13.08
C ARG A 267 20.73 1.30 11.97
N ASP A 268 19.76 1.13 11.07
CA ASP A 268 19.68 1.93 9.84
C ASP A 268 18.58 2.99 9.91
N LEU A 269 17.44 2.67 10.53
CA LEU A 269 16.30 3.58 10.60
C LEU A 269 16.35 4.47 11.85
N LEU A 270 16.44 3.89 13.06
CA LEU A 270 16.37 4.62 14.34
C LEU A 270 17.71 5.18 14.83
N THR A 271 18.84 4.79 14.25
CA THR A 271 20.13 5.42 14.56
C THR A 271 20.36 6.62 13.64
N VAL A 272 20.56 7.78 14.25
CA VAL A 272 20.77 9.07 13.58
C VAL A 272 22.03 9.71 14.14
N ASP A 273 22.95 10.12 13.26
CA ASP A 273 24.28 10.64 13.62
C ASP A 273 25.07 9.72 14.56
N GLY A 274 24.91 8.41 14.39
CA GLY A 274 25.55 7.38 15.22
C GLY A 274 24.90 7.17 16.60
N VAL A 275 23.78 7.83 16.91
CA VAL A 275 23.04 7.70 18.17
C VAL A 275 21.66 7.10 17.91
N ARG A 276 21.33 6.00 18.59
CA ARG A 276 19.97 5.43 18.58
C ARG A 276 18.98 6.41 19.23
N ARG A 277 17.91 6.75 18.53
CA ARG A 277 16.85 7.67 18.96
C ARG A 277 15.55 6.91 19.28
N ALA A 278 14.59 7.61 19.89
CA ALA A 278 13.24 7.08 20.04
C ALA A 278 12.48 7.21 18.69
N PRO A 279 11.50 6.34 18.37
CA PRO A 279 10.77 6.41 17.11
C PRO A 279 10.11 7.77 16.84
N GLU A 280 9.60 8.43 17.88
CA GLU A 280 8.97 9.75 17.79
C GLU A 280 9.94 10.92 17.55
N ASP A 281 11.25 10.71 17.75
CA ASP A 281 12.31 11.66 17.37
C ASP A 281 12.74 11.48 15.91
N VAL A 282 12.37 10.36 15.28
CA VAL A 282 12.85 9.95 13.94
C VAL A 282 11.75 10.00 12.89
N TYR A 283 10.52 9.62 13.25
CA TYR A 283 9.38 9.58 12.36
C TYR A 283 8.35 10.66 12.71
N ARG A 284 7.82 11.30 11.67
CA ARG A 284 6.72 12.27 11.75
C ARG A 284 5.48 11.66 11.08
N LYS A 285 4.30 11.95 11.62
CA LYS A 285 3.03 11.54 11.02
C LYS A 285 2.48 12.67 10.16
N VAL A 286 2.22 12.42 8.89
CA VAL A 286 1.42 13.30 8.02
C VAL A 286 -0.01 12.75 7.99
N SER A 287 -1.00 13.56 8.33
CA SER A 287 -2.42 13.16 8.29
C SER A 287 -3.37 14.32 8.00
N VAL A 288 -4.62 14.01 7.64
CA VAL A 288 -5.65 14.97 7.20
C VAL A 288 -6.18 15.90 8.29
N HIS A 289 -5.87 15.60 9.56
CA HIS A 289 -6.26 16.40 10.71
C HIS A 289 -5.03 16.75 11.54
N LYS A 290 -5.03 17.95 12.11
CA LYS A 290 -4.06 18.35 13.13
C LYS A 290 -4.50 17.81 14.49
N THR A 291 -3.65 17.01 15.11
CA THR A 291 -3.81 16.60 16.50
C THR A 291 -3.52 17.80 17.38
N VAL A 292 -4.52 18.26 18.13
CA VAL A 292 -4.32 19.25 19.19
C VAL A 292 -3.95 18.48 20.45
N GLU A 293 -2.70 18.56 20.88
CA GLU A 293 -2.31 18.13 22.21
C GLU A 293 -3.10 18.98 23.22
N LYS A 294 -3.92 18.32 24.06
CA LYS A 294 -4.48 18.98 25.24
C LYS A 294 -3.34 19.17 26.23
N GLU A 295 -3.07 20.40 26.62
CA GLU A 295 -2.24 20.66 27.80
C GLU A 295 -2.80 19.87 28.99
N PRO A 296 -1.94 19.28 29.84
CA PRO A 296 -2.40 18.62 31.06
C PRO A 296 -3.11 19.64 31.95
N ASP A 297 -4.36 19.36 32.30
CA ASP A 297 -5.19 20.25 33.13
C ASP A 297 -4.65 20.31 34.57
N LEU A 298 -3.73 21.25 34.80
CA LEU A 298 -3.18 21.60 36.10
C LEU A 298 -4.24 22.16 37.07
N GLY A 299 -5.45 22.47 36.59
CA GLY A 299 -6.58 22.91 37.43
C GLY A 299 -7.20 21.79 38.27
N ALA A 300 -7.05 20.52 37.88
CA ALA A 300 -7.64 19.39 38.59
C ALA A 300 -7.07 19.19 40.01
N LEU A 301 -5.83 19.60 40.27
CA LEU A 301 -5.14 19.43 41.55
C LEU A 301 -5.54 20.45 42.65
N HIS A 302 -6.29 21.50 42.32
CA HIS A 302 -6.68 22.53 43.30
C HIS A 302 -8.08 22.37 43.91
N ASN A 303 -8.93 21.50 43.34
CA ASN A 303 -10.34 21.38 43.76
C ASN A 303 -10.62 20.28 44.80
N GLU A 304 -9.71 19.33 45.04
CA GLU A 304 -9.93 18.30 46.06
C GLU A 304 -9.83 18.82 47.51
N THR A 305 -9.15 19.96 47.73
CA THR A 305 -8.96 20.51 49.09
C THR A 305 -10.18 21.28 49.64
N PHE A 306 -11.11 21.72 48.78
CA PHE A 306 -12.27 22.53 49.19
C PHE A 306 -13.60 21.76 49.34
N ALA A 307 -13.68 20.51 48.86
CA ALA A 307 -14.93 19.75 48.81
C ALA A 307 -15.42 19.14 50.15
N THR A 308 -14.64 19.23 51.23
CA THR A 308 -14.93 18.54 52.51
C THR A 308 -15.79 19.34 53.51
N HIS A 309 -16.10 20.62 53.26
CA HIS A 309 -16.68 21.50 54.30
C HIS A 309 -18.12 22.01 54.10
N VAL A 310 -18.84 21.64 53.02
CA VAL A 310 -20.21 22.14 52.79
C VAL A 310 -21.20 21.03 52.39
N LYS A 311 -21.52 20.13 53.33
CA LYS A 311 -22.76 19.31 53.29
C LYS A 311 -23.37 19.06 54.68
N LYS A 312 -24.13 20.04 55.18
CA LYS A 312 -25.22 19.85 56.17
C LYS A 312 -26.34 20.85 55.88
N GLY A 313 -27.57 20.37 55.64
CA GLY A 313 -28.76 21.22 55.63
C GLY A 313 -29.79 20.94 54.52
N LEU A 314 -30.77 20.10 54.86
CA LEU A 314 -32.21 20.26 54.58
C LEU A 314 -32.74 20.38 53.12
N ALA A 315 -33.45 19.33 52.70
CA ALA A 315 -34.69 19.38 51.91
C ALA A 315 -35.90 19.38 52.90
N PRO A 316 -37.20 19.44 52.49
CA PRO A 316 -37.82 19.42 51.14
C PRO A 316 -38.68 20.72 50.90
N ASP A 317 -39.71 20.84 50.04
CA ASP A 317 -40.52 19.93 49.20
C ASP A 317 -41.23 20.71 48.04
N GLY A 318 -41.97 20.02 47.15
CA GLY A 318 -43.00 20.65 46.29
C GLY A 318 -43.23 20.07 44.89
N GLU A 319 -44.39 19.46 44.66
CA GLU A 319 -44.84 18.90 43.35
C GLU A 319 -45.27 19.97 42.31
N ARG A 320 -45.16 19.64 41.00
CA ARG A 320 -46.28 19.69 40.00
C ARG A 320 -45.86 19.40 38.54
N GLY A 321 -46.64 18.53 37.88
CA GLY A 321 -47.19 18.74 36.52
C GLY A 321 -46.29 18.55 35.27
N PRO A 322 -46.69 17.71 34.29
CA PRO A 322 -46.00 17.56 33.00
C PRO A 322 -46.52 18.53 31.92
N VAL A 323 -45.69 18.88 30.94
CA VAL A 323 -46.09 19.61 29.72
C VAL A 323 -45.49 18.93 28.47
N ASP A 324 -46.36 18.57 27.52
CA ASP A 324 -46.04 18.05 26.18
C ASP A 324 -45.73 19.22 25.22
N HIS A 325 -44.64 19.11 24.45
CA HIS A 325 -44.50 19.88 23.21
C HIS A 325 -43.92 19.01 22.08
N ARG A 326 -44.73 18.84 21.03
CA ARG A 326 -44.39 18.20 19.76
C ARG A 326 -43.88 19.22 18.74
N GLY A 327 -43.05 18.75 17.81
CA GLY A 327 -42.64 19.46 16.60
C GLY A 327 -41.17 19.91 16.62
N THR A 328 -40.40 19.87 15.52
CA THR A 328 -40.74 19.40 14.16
C THR A 328 -39.47 19.06 13.37
N SER A 329 -39.57 18.04 12.50
CA SER A 329 -38.89 17.83 11.21
C SER A 329 -37.55 18.54 10.86
N GLY A 330 -36.62 17.74 10.31
CA GLY A 330 -36.00 18.06 9.01
C GLY A 330 -34.47 18.03 8.94
N GLY A 331 -33.91 17.44 7.87
CA GLY A 331 -32.52 17.69 7.46
C GLY A 331 -31.52 16.53 7.48
N ARG A 332 -31.84 15.35 6.90
CA ARG A 332 -30.77 14.42 6.47
C ARG A 332 -30.21 14.90 5.13
N ILE A 333 -28.96 15.37 5.11
CA ILE A 333 -28.24 15.65 3.85
C ILE A 333 -27.55 14.36 3.40
N ALA A 334 -28.10 13.71 2.38
CA ALA A 334 -27.45 12.61 1.68
C ALA A 334 -26.73 13.17 0.44
N ILE A 335 -25.40 13.17 0.45
CA ILE A 335 -24.60 13.58 -0.72
C ILE A 335 -24.47 12.38 -1.67
N SER A 336 -25.19 12.44 -2.78
CA SER A 336 -25.15 11.42 -3.84
C SER A 336 -23.93 11.64 -4.75
N ILE A 337 -22.83 10.92 -4.50
CA ILE A 337 -21.73 10.82 -5.46
C ILE A 337 -22.10 9.82 -6.55
N ARG A 338 -22.66 10.32 -7.67
CA ARG A 338 -22.69 9.62 -8.95
C ARG A 338 -21.77 10.34 -9.92
N HIS A 339 -20.63 9.71 -10.24
CA HIS A 339 -20.02 9.58 -11.58
C HIS A 339 -18.61 9.00 -11.43
N CYS A 340 -18.43 7.72 -11.76
CA CYS A 340 -17.17 7.14 -12.23
C CYS A 340 -17.45 5.84 -12.98
N ILE A 341 -17.38 5.94 -14.31
CA ILE A 341 -16.87 4.94 -15.27
C ILE A 341 -17.29 3.48 -15.05
N PHE A 342 -18.28 3.02 -15.84
CA PHE A 342 -18.43 1.60 -16.17
C PHE A 342 -17.39 1.20 -17.23
N PHE A 343 -16.69 0.09 -17.01
CA PHE A 343 -16.11 -0.69 -18.11
C PHE A 343 -17.21 -1.59 -18.68
N ASP A 344 -17.50 -1.46 -19.97
CA ASP A 344 -18.47 -2.32 -20.65
C ASP A 344 -17.82 -3.65 -21.02
N THR A 345 -18.25 -4.73 -20.36
CA THR A 345 -17.78 -6.09 -20.66
C THR A 345 -18.51 -6.64 -21.89
N GLY A 346 -17.94 -6.39 -23.07
CA GLY A 346 -18.50 -6.82 -24.34
C GLY A 346 -18.77 -8.33 -24.39
N ARG A 347 -20.03 -8.71 -24.61
CA ARG A 347 -20.44 -10.10 -24.93
C ARG A 347 -20.69 -10.25 -26.43
N LEU A 348 -20.08 -11.29 -27.00
CA LEU A 348 -20.27 -11.72 -28.39
C LEU A 348 -21.64 -12.38 -28.61
N ALA A 349 -22.46 -11.81 -29.51
CA ALA A 349 -23.45 -12.46 -30.38
C ALA A 349 -24.06 -11.38 -31.31
N GLY A 350 -24.37 -11.60 -32.59
CA GLY A 350 -24.20 -12.77 -33.45
C GLY A 350 -24.41 -12.39 -34.93
N SER A 351 -24.20 -13.34 -35.83
CA SER A 351 -24.25 -13.16 -37.30
C SER A 351 -25.64 -12.83 -37.86
N GLY A 352 -25.71 -11.98 -38.90
CA GLY A 352 -26.95 -11.70 -39.63
C GLY A 352 -26.78 -10.85 -40.90
N THR A 353 -26.15 -11.40 -41.95
CA THR A 353 -26.02 -10.73 -43.26
C THR A 353 -27.34 -10.67 -44.03
N LYS A 354 -27.67 -9.48 -44.57
CA LYS A 354 -28.64 -9.29 -45.66
C LYS A 354 -28.20 -8.15 -46.59
N THR A 355 -27.65 -8.51 -47.75
CA THR A 355 -28.16 -8.16 -49.09
C THR A 355 -27.40 -8.98 -50.13
#